data_AF-A0A6G3U919-F1
#
_entry.id   AF-A0A6G3U919-F1
#
_cell.length_a   1.000
_cell.length_b   1.000
_cell.length_c   1.000
_cell.angle_alpha   90.00
_cell.angle_beta   90.00
_cell.angle_gamma   90.00
#
_symmetry.space_group_name_H-M   'P 1'
#
loop_
_entity.id
_entity.type
_entity.pdbx_description
1 polymer ?
#
loop_
_entity_poly.entity_id
_entity_poly.type
_entity_poly.pdbx_seq_one_letter_code
_entity_poly.pdbx_strand_id
1 'polypeptide(L)'
;PHGSRAVAELLADRGVDTRVVTTLEDAATAAGPDTTLLVAVPDLLTPSQQARLHDATADAGGRTVLVASGSASVERLAPGVTAAPATSLDSTLSPDCALPAARRAGSADVGGLRYTTTHVAADECYPSERLATLLRIPAATGDGDTVLLGSPDILLNDKLAEQGNASLALQLLGSRPHLVWYLPTLADASAASEDGRRSFFDLIPSGWLWGTLQLFIAAALAALWRARRLGPLVPEKLPVAIRASETV
;
A
#
# COMPACT_ATOMS: atom_id res chain seq x y z
N PRO A 1 18.54 3.20 -14.06
CA PRO A 1 19.37 3.42 -12.86
C PRO A 1 18.63 3.17 -11.55
N HIS A 2 17.43 3.72 -11.35
CA HIS A 2 16.68 3.64 -10.08
C HIS A 2 16.01 2.29 -9.75
N GLY A 3 16.52 1.18 -10.29
CA GLY A 3 16.05 -0.17 -9.93
C GLY A 3 16.93 -0.79 -8.85
N SER A 4 16.58 -2.01 -8.39
CA SER A 4 17.33 -2.75 -7.36
C SER A 4 17.99 -4.04 -7.86
N ARG A 5 18.11 -4.20 -9.18
CA ARG A 5 18.70 -5.41 -9.79
C ARG A 5 20.11 -5.70 -9.28
N ALA A 6 20.95 -4.68 -9.10
CA ALA A 6 22.34 -4.89 -8.68
C ALA A 6 22.42 -5.54 -7.29
N VAL A 7 21.51 -5.20 -6.37
CA VAL A 7 21.44 -5.85 -5.05
C VAL A 7 21.08 -7.32 -5.19
N ALA A 8 20.10 -7.67 -6.03
CA ALA A 8 19.71 -9.05 -6.26
C ALA A 8 20.85 -9.90 -6.85
N GLU A 9 21.59 -9.37 -7.83
CA GLU A 9 22.74 -10.06 -8.42
C GLU A 9 23.87 -10.27 -7.38
N LEU A 10 24.19 -9.25 -6.58
CA LEU A 10 25.23 -9.34 -5.53
C LEU A 10 24.86 -10.27 -4.37
N LEU A 11 23.56 -10.46 -4.11
CA LEU A 11 23.05 -11.44 -3.14
C LEU A 11 23.13 -12.86 -3.72
N ALA A 12 22.77 -13.03 -4.99
CA ALA A 12 22.91 -14.31 -5.70
C ALA A 12 24.38 -14.78 -5.73
N ASP A 13 25.33 -13.87 -5.99
CA ASP A 13 26.78 -14.14 -5.94
C ASP A 13 27.25 -14.61 -4.54
N ARG A 14 26.48 -14.30 -3.49
CA ARG A 14 26.72 -14.73 -2.10
C ARG A 14 25.89 -15.93 -1.68
N GLY A 15 25.19 -16.57 -2.62
CA GLY A 15 24.40 -17.78 -2.38
C GLY A 15 23.03 -17.53 -1.75
N VAL A 16 22.51 -16.30 -1.80
CA VAL A 16 21.15 -15.99 -1.36
C VAL A 16 20.17 -16.15 -2.52
N ASP A 17 19.22 -17.07 -2.38
CA ASP A 17 18.17 -17.31 -3.38
C ASP A 17 17.12 -16.21 -3.30
N THR A 18 16.97 -15.43 -4.38
CA THR A 18 16.11 -14.25 -4.41
C THR A 18 14.90 -14.49 -5.32
N ARG A 19 13.70 -14.30 -4.78
CA ARG A 19 12.45 -14.35 -5.56
C ARG A 19 11.60 -13.09 -5.34
N VAL A 20 10.97 -12.62 -6.40
CA VAL A 20 10.05 -11.48 -6.36
C VAL A 20 8.61 -12.00 -6.33
N VAL A 21 7.79 -11.44 -5.43
CA VAL A 21 6.35 -11.72 -5.35
C VAL A 21 5.56 -10.43 -5.40
N THR A 22 4.32 -10.54 -5.87
CA THR A 22 3.40 -9.40 -6.04
C THR A 22 2.07 -9.59 -5.33
N THR A 23 1.89 -10.73 -4.64
CA THR A 23 0.69 -11.03 -3.86
C THR A 23 1.02 -11.15 -2.37
N LEU A 24 0.08 -10.74 -1.53
CA LEU A 24 0.18 -10.92 -0.08
C LEU A 24 0.24 -12.40 0.32
N GLU A 25 -0.49 -13.28 -0.38
CA GLU A 25 -0.52 -14.71 -0.05
C GLU A 25 0.85 -15.37 -0.27
N ASP A 26 1.52 -15.07 -1.39
CA ASP A 26 2.85 -15.60 -1.66
C ASP A 26 3.90 -15.05 -0.68
N ALA A 27 3.72 -13.81 -0.21
CA ALA A 27 4.56 -13.16 0.79
C ALA A 27 4.34 -13.75 2.19
N ALA A 28 3.09 -13.98 2.60
CA ALA A 28 2.76 -14.59 3.87
C ALA A 28 3.24 -16.05 3.94
N THR A 29 3.05 -16.81 2.87
CA THR A 29 3.52 -18.21 2.76
C THR A 29 5.04 -18.30 2.73
N ALA A 30 5.72 -17.24 2.28
CA ALA A 30 7.18 -17.15 2.29
C ALA A 30 7.80 -17.11 3.68
N ALA A 31 7.06 -16.57 4.64
CA ALA A 31 7.60 -16.20 5.93
C ALA A 31 8.04 -17.48 6.67
N GLY A 32 9.28 -17.47 7.11
CA GLY A 32 9.89 -18.64 7.76
C GLY A 32 11.28 -18.33 8.30
N PRO A 33 11.85 -19.23 9.11
CA PRO A 33 13.08 -18.98 9.84
C PRO A 33 14.28 -18.68 8.94
N ASP A 34 14.31 -19.30 7.76
CA ASP A 34 15.36 -19.18 6.75
C ASP A 34 15.07 -18.11 5.68
N THR A 35 14.07 -17.26 5.89
CA THR A 35 13.64 -16.25 4.93
C THR A 35 13.86 -14.84 5.46
N THR A 36 14.44 -13.98 4.63
CA THR A 36 14.29 -12.53 4.72
C THR A 36 13.13 -12.12 3.81
N LEU A 37 12.05 -11.58 4.36
CA LEU A 37 10.94 -10.98 3.61
C LEU A 37 11.12 -9.47 3.56
N LEU A 38 11.41 -8.92 2.38
CA LEU A 38 11.41 -7.48 2.15
C LEU A 38 10.04 -7.04 1.63
N VAL A 39 9.45 -6.04 2.27
CA VAL A 39 8.18 -5.43 1.86
C VAL A 39 8.47 -4.04 1.33
N ALA A 40 8.37 -3.88 0.01
CA ALA A 40 8.53 -2.60 -0.64
C ALA A 40 7.28 -1.74 -0.46
N VAL A 41 7.43 -0.49 -0.04
CA VAL A 41 6.33 0.49 0.11
C VAL A 41 5.10 -0.09 0.85
N PRO A 42 5.23 -0.45 2.15
CA PRO A 42 4.15 -1.09 2.90
C PRO A 42 2.86 -0.24 3.02
N ASP A 43 2.95 1.06 2.79
CA ASP A 43 1.82 2.00 2.77
C ASP A 43 0.81 1.75 1.63
N LEU A 44 1.17 0.94 0.62
CA LEU A 44 0.24 0.51 -0.43
C LEU A 44 -0.76 -0.56 0.04
N LEU A 45 -0.46 -1.25 1.14
CA LEU A 45 -1.31 -2.31 1.68
C LEU A 45 -2.51 -1.71 2.43
N THR A 46 -3.67 -2.33 2.29
CA THR A 46 -4.84 -1.99 3.11
C THR A 46 -4.61 -2.35 4.58
N PRO A 47 -5.35 -1.76 5.53
CA PRO A 47 -5.24 -2.13 6.95
C PRO A 47 -5.38 -3.64 7.23
N SER A 48 -6.26 -4.33 6.51
CA SER A 48 -6.45 -5.79 6.65
C SER A 48 -5.26 -6.59 6.09
N GLN A 49 -4.73 -6.16 4.94
CA GLN A 49 -3.53 -6.77 4.36
C GLN A 49 -2.30 -6.60 5.28
N GLN A 50 -2.17 -5.43 5.91
CA GLN A 50 -1.09 -5.17 6.88
C GLN A 50 -1.22 -6.06 8.13
N ALA A 51 -2.43 -6.21 8.68
CA ALA A 51 -2.66 -7.08 9.82
C ALA A 51 -2.31 -8.55 9.48
N ARG A 52 -2.78 -9.04 8.33
CA ARG A 52 -2.47 -10.41 7.87
C ARG A 52 -0.97 -10.62 7.63
N LEU A 53 -0.28 -9.61 7.09
CA LEU A 53 1.17 -9.66 6.91
C LEU A 53 1.93 -9.66 8.24
N HIS A 54 1.49 -8.84 9.20
CA HIS A 54 2.04 -8.83 10.55
C HIS A 54 1.87 -10.21 11.21
N ASP A 55 0.66 -10.77 11.20
CA ASP A 55 0.37 -12.08 11.78
C ASP A 55 1.22 -13.19 11.15
N ALA A 56 1.43 -13.13 9.83
CA ALA A 56 2.25 -14.11 9.11
C ALA A 56 3.75 -14.02 9.45
N THR A 57 4.24 -12.85 9.88
CA THR A 57 5.67 -12.62 10.08
C THR A 57 6.11 -12.57 11.54
N ALA A 58 5.21 -12.23 12.48
CA ALA A 58 5.53 -12.01 13.89
C ALA A 58 6.24 -13.20 14.54
N ASP A 59 5.77 -14.42 14.27
CA ASP A 59 6.29 -15.67 14.87
C ASP A 59 6.96 -16.60 13.84
N ALA A 60 7.22 -16.13 12.62
CA ALA A 60 7.80 -16.94 11.56
C ALA A 60 9.29 -17.29 11.78
N GLY A 61 9.97 -16.61 12.72
CA GLY A 61 11.40 -16.78 13.01
C GLY A 61 12.35 -16.19 11.95
N GLY A 62 11.80 -15.65 10.86
CA GLY A 62 12.54 -15.00 9.80
C GLY A 62 12.88 -13.54 10.09
N ARG A 63 13.48 -12.87 9.10
CA ARG A 63 13.66 -11.41 9.11
C ARG A 63 12.59 -10.76 8.24
N THR A 64 11.93 -9.73 8.75
CA THR A 64 11.04 -8.88 7.95
C THR A 64 11.67 -7.51 7.78
N VAL A 65 11.85 -7.04 6.55
CA VAL A 65 12.41 -5.72 6.23
C VAL A 65 11.32 -4.83 5.64
N LEU A 66 10.96 -3.76 6.34
CA LEU A 66 9.95 -2.80 5.93
C LEU A 66 10.62 -1.55 5.37
N VAL A 67 10.46 -1.30 4.08
CA VAL A 67 11.12 -0.18 3.39
C VAL A 67 10.20 1.03 3.34
N ALA A 68 10.61 2.14 3.95
CA ALA A 68 9.88 3.40 4.00
C ALA A 68 8.43 3.23 4.50
N SER A 69 8.24 2.53 5.62
CA SER A 69 6.94 2.32 6.25
C SER A 69 6.48 3.60 6.96
N GLY A 70 5.50 4.30 6.39
CA GLY A 70 4.96 5.52 6.95
C GLY A 70 3.98 5.28 8.09
N SER A 71 3.41 6.37 8.61
CA SER A 71 2.40 6.32 9.68
C SER A 71 1.14 5.53 9.30
N ALA A 72 0.89 5.32 8.01
CA ALA A 72 -0.23 4.53 7.51
C ALA A 72 -0.08 3.02 7.73
N SER A 73 1.16 2.51 7.85
CA SER A 73 1.46 1.08 7.92
C SER A 73 2.29 0.65 9.13
N VAL A 74 3.18 1.51 9.62
CA VAL A 74 4.20 1.14 10.59
C VAL A 74 3.64 0.58 11.89
N GLU A 75 2.57 1.18 12.42
CA GLU A 75 1.99 0.76 13.70
C GLU A 75 1.31 -0.62 13.62
N ARG A 76 0.77 -1.01 12.46
CA ARG A 76 0.18 -2.35 12.27
C ARG A 76 1.24 -3.40 11.99
N LEU A 77 2.28 -3.06 11.23
CA LEU A 77 3.33 -4.00 10.83
C LEU A 77 4.40 -4.20 11.90
N ALA A 78 4.67 -3.16 12.70
CA ALA A 78 5.60 -3.16 13.82
C ALA A 78 4.95 -2.41 15.02
N PRO A 79 4.05 -3.07 15.77
CA PRO A 79 3.37 -2.48 16.92
C PRO A 79 4.34 -1.84 17.91
N GLY A 80 4.04 -0.64 18.40
CA GLY A 80 4.92 0.12 19.30
C GLY A 80 5.98 0.97 18.58
N VAL A 81 5.90 1.09 17.25
CA VAL A 81 6.72 2.00 16.45
C VAL A 81 5.85 3.10 15.85
N THR A 82 6.37 4.33 15.84
CA THR A 82 5.74 5.46 15.13
C THR A 82 6.73 6.10 14.17
N ALA A 83 6.22 6.52 13.01
CA ALA A 83 7.01 7.18 11.97
C ALA A 83 6.85 8.70 12.01
N ALA A 84 7.95 9.41 11.79
CA ALA A 84 8.03 10.84 11.56
C ALA A 84 8.60 11.10 10.15
N PRO A 85 8.12 12.13 9.44
CA PRO A 85 8.62 12.46 8.12
C PRO A 85 10.10 12.86 8.15
N ALA A 86 10.76 12.75 6.99
CA ALA A 86 12.09 13.29 6.78
C ALA A 86 12.07 14.82 7.00
N THR A 87 13.06 15.34 7.70
CA THR A 87 13.21 16.78 7.97
C THR A 87 14.44 17.40 7.32
N SER A 88 15.34 16.57 6.77
CA SER A 88 16.58 16.97 6.09
C SER A 88 16.62 16.41 4.68
N LEU A 89 17.37 17.09 3.82
CA LEU A 89 17.78 16.57 2.51
C LEU A 89 19.08 15.76 2.59
N ASP A 90 19.77 15.81 3.73
CA ASP A 90 20.96 14.99 3.96
C ASP A 90 20.55 13.52 4.08
N SER A 91 21.06 12.70 3.16
CA SER A 91 20.82 11.26 3.11
C SER A 91 21.88 10.48 3.87
N THR A 92 23.10 11.01 3.98
CA THR A 92 24.25 10.27 4.49
C THR A 92 24.35 10.40 6.00
N LEU A 93 24.07 9.30 6.72
CA LEU A 93 24.11 9.25 8.18
C LEU A 93 25.20 8.28 8.64
N SER A 94 25.78 8.55 9.82
CA SER A 94 26.72 7.64 10.48
C SER A 94 26.00 6.72 11.46
N PRO A 95 26.44 5.45 11.61
CA PRO A 95 25.82 4.52 12.53
C PRO A 95 26.21 4.90 13.97
N ASP A 96 25.22 4.98 14.86
CA ASP A 96 25.42 5.25 16.30
C ASP A 96 24.74 4.14 17.13
N CYS A 97 25.11 2.89 16.85
CA CYS A 97 24.48 1.71 17.46
C CYS A 97 25.40 0.49 17.44
N ALA A 98 24.99 -0.57 18.16
CA ALA A 98 25.76 -1.81 18.26
C ALA A 98 25.48 -2.82 17.13
N LEU A 99 24.48 -2.56 16.27
CA LEU A 99 24.08 -3.45 15.17
C LEU A 99 25.29 -3.75 14.25
N PRO A 100 25.74 -5.02 14.14
CA PRO A 100 26.93 -5.35 13.35
C PRO A 100 26.84 -4.95 11.88
N ALA A 101 25.65 -5.02 11.29
CA ALA A 101 25.41 -4.60 9.91
C ALA A 101 25.71 -3.10 9.70
N ALA A 102 25.18 -2.25 10.59
CA ALA A 102 25.41 -0.82 10.57
C ALA A 102 26.88 -0.46 10.82
N ARG A 103 27.53 -1.08 11.81
CA ARG A 103 28.95 -0.82 12.11
C ARG A 103 29.89 -1.21 10.97
N ARG A 104 29.64 -2.34 10.29
CA ARG A 104 30.43 -2.77 9.13
C ARG A 104 30.16 -1.95 7.88
N ALA A 105 28.97 -1.36 7.76
CA ALA A 105 28.67 -0.44 6.68
C ALA A 105 29.35 0.92 6.88
N GLY A 106 29.43 1.40 8.13
CA GLY A 106 29.82 2.78 8.37
C GLY A 106 28.72 3.72 7.90
N SER A 107 29.10 4.91 7.42
CA SER A 107 28.14 5.90 6.92
C SER A 107 27.37 5.34 5.71
N ALA A 108 26.08 5.64 5.60
CA ALA A 108 25.21 5.15 4.53
C ALA A 108 24.09 6.16 4.21
N ASP A 109 23.55 6.09 3.00
CA ASP A 109 22.44 6.91 2.52
C ASP A 109 21.10 6.36 2.98
N VAL A 110 20.82 6.53 4.27
CA VAL A 110 19.60 6.02 4.92
C VAL A 110 18.66 7.14 5.40
N GLY A 111 18.96 8.40 5.06
CA GLY A 111 18.09 9.54 5.35
C GLY A 111 16.72 9.38 4.69
N GLY A 112 15.65 9.62 5.45
CA GLY A 112 14.28 9.36 5.03
C GLY A 112 13.31 9.44 6.21
N LEU A 113 12.35 8.53 6.25
CA LEU A 113 11.48 8.38 7.42
C LEU A 113 12.30 8.09 8.67
N ARG A 114 11.84 8.64 9.79
CA ARG A 114 12.47 8.48 11.09
C ARG A 114 11.50 7.77 12.02
N TYR A 115 12.00 6.97 12.94
CA TYR A 115 11.21 6.11 13.80
C TYR A 115 11.51 6.38 15.27
N THR A 116 10.47 6.24 16.09
CA THR A 116 10.58 6.06 17.54
C THR A 116 9.96 4.74 17.92
N THR A 117 10.41 4.15 19.03
CA THR A 117 9.87 2.88 19.49
C THR A 117 9.71 2.82 21.00
N THR A 118 8.78 1.98 21.46
CA THR A 118 8.66 1.56 22.86
C THR A 118 9.41 0.26 23.17
N HIS A 119 10.02 -0.38 22.15
CA HIS A 119 10.78 -1.63 22.29
C HIS A 119 12.16 -1.36 22.90
N VAL A 120 12.34 -1.72 24.17
CA VAL A 120 13.60 -1.49 24.91
C VAL A 120 14.79 -2.26 24.32
N ALA A 121 14.55 -3.40 23.68
CA ALA A 121 15.58 -4.24 23.07
C ALA A 121 15.88 -3.87 21.61
N ALA A 122 15.27 -2.81 21.07
CA ALA A 122 15.48 -2.41 19.69
C ALA A 122 16.86 -1.76 19.49
N ASP A 123 17.48 -2.03 18.34
CA ASP A 123 18.64 -1.27 17.89
C ASP A 123 18.16 -0.05 17.10
N GLU A 124 18.36 1.13 17.66
CA GLU A 124 18.12 2.43 17.03
C GLU A 124 19.42 2.91 16.35
N CYS A 125 19.46 2.87 15.02
CA CYS A 125 20.66 3.20 14.24
C CYS A 125 20.45 4.40 13.32
N TYR A 126 21.56 5.00 12.90
CA TYR A 126 21.60 6.13 11.97
C TYR A 126 20.67 7.27 12.43
N PRO A 127 20.99 7.93 13.57
CA PRO A 127 20.15 8.97 14.13
C PRO A 127 20.12 10.20 13.23
N SER A 128 18.92 10.75 13.06
CA SER A 128 18.65 12.03 12.40
C SER A 128 17.71 12.83 13.27
N GLU A 129 18.16 13.99 13.78
CA GLU A 129 17.37 14.84 14.68
C GLU A 129 16.80 14.06 15.88
N ARG A 130 17.64 13.22 16.51
CA ARG A 130 17.35 12.35 17.68
C ARG A 130 16.42 11.16 17.42
N LEU A 131 16.05 10.88 16.18
CA LEU A 131 15.24 9.72 15.82
C LEU A 131 16.02 8.76 14.91
N ALA A 132 15.76 7.47 15.00
CA ALA A 132 16.44 6.47 14.18
C ALA A 132 15.89 6.44 12.74
N THR A 133 16.75 6.28 11.73
CA THR A 133 16.33 6.02 10.35
C THR A 133 16.43 4.53 9.98
N LEU A 134 17.14 3.74 10.79
CA LEU A 134 17.12 2.29 10.77
C LEU A 134 16.76 1.79 12.17
N LEU A 135 15.73 0.96 12.27
CA LEU A 135 15.31 0.34 13.51
C LEU A 135 15.33 -1.18 13.35
N ARG A 136 15.93 -1.92 14.27
CA ARG A 136 15.79 -3.39 14.34
C ARG A 136 15.11 -3.78 15.64
N ILE A 137 14.01 -4.51 15.53
CA ILE A 137 13.24 -5.02 16.65
C ILE A 137 13.40 -6.54 16.66
N PRO A 138 14.13 -7.11 17.64
CA PRO A 138 14.21 -8.56 17.77
C PRO A 138 12.82 -9.13 18.09
N ALA A 139 12.51 -10.31 17.55
CA ALA A 139 11.31 -11.05 17.93
C ALA A 139 11.37 -11.41 19.43
N ALA A 140 10.21 -11.50 20.07
CA ALA A 140 10.12 -11.90 21.48
C ALA A 140 10.59 -13.35 21.71
N THR A 141 10.46 -14.20 20.68
CA THR A 141 10.91 -15.59 20.69
C THR A 141 11.63 -15.95 19.39
N GLY A 142 12.57 -16.89 19.48
CA GLY A 142 13.37 -17.34 18.33
C GLY A 142 14.40 -16.31 17.85
N ASP A 143 14.88 -16.52 16.63
CA ASP A 143 15.96 -15.73 16.03
C ASP A 143 15.47 -14.67 15.03
N GLY A 144 14.16 -14.44 14.96
CA GLY A 144 13.54 -13.50 14.03
C GLY A 144 13.74 -12.04 14.42
N ASP A 145 13.59 -11.14 13.45
CA ASP A 145 13.57 -9.69 13.70
C ASP A 145 12.80 -8.91 12.64
N THR A 146 12.33 -7.72 13.01
CA THR A 146 11.75 -6.74 12.10
C THR A 146 12.69 -5.56 11.96
N VAL A 147 13.13 -5.28 10.73
CA VAL A 147 13.99 -4.15 10.38
C VAL A 147 13.17 -3.12 9.64
N LEU A 148 13.20 -1.87 10.08
CA LEU A 148 12.61 -0.74 9.38
C LEU A 148 13.71 0.09 8.76
N LEU A 149 13.57 0.41 7.47
CA LEU A 149 14.44 1.30 6.73
C LEU A 149 13.68 2.58 6.39
N GLY A 150 14.25 3.73 6.72
CA GLY A 150 13.65 5.04 6.46
C GLY A 150 13.60 5.41 4.98
N SER A 151 14.52 4.86 4.19
CA SER A 151 14.71 5.15 2.77
C SER A 151 15.04 3.89 1.97
N PRO A 152 14.59 3.80 0.70
CA PRO A 152 15.01 2.75 -0.22
C PRO A 152 16.38 3.00 -0.85
N ASP A 153 17.04 4.14 -0.62
CA ASP A 153 18.20 4.58 -1.42
C ASP A 153 19.35 3.56 -1.44
N ILE A 154 19.64 2.91 -0.31
CA ILE A 154 20.68 1.86 -0.24
C ILE A 154 20.38 0.64 -1.13
N LEU A 155 19.16 0.52 -1.64
CA LEU A 155 18.69 -0.55 -2.52
C LEU A 155 18.72 -0.16 -4.00
N LEU A 156 18.99 1.10 -4.34
CA LEU A 156 18.98 1.60 -5.71
C LEU A 156 20.34 1.41 -6.39
N ASN A 157 20.34 0.99 -7.66
CA ASN A 157 21.58 0.64 -8.36
C ASN A 157 22.54 1.84 -8.51
N ASP A 158 22.03 3.06 -8.64
CA ASP A 158 22.83 4.27 -8.76
C ASP A 158 23.43 4.73 -7.42
N LYS A 159 22.85 4.30 -6.30
CA LYS A 159 23.32 4.62 -4.94
C LYS A 159 24.14 3.51 -4.29
N LEU A 160 24.08 2.30 -4.81
CA LEU A 160 24.67 1.13 -4.18
C LEU A 160 26.19 1.23 -3.95
N ALA A 161 26.91 1.91 -4.85
CA ALA A 161 28.36 2.11 -4.76
C ALA A 161 28.76 3.32 -3.90
N GLU A 162 27.80 4.10 -3.41
CA GLU A 162 28.05 5.25 -2.54
C GLU A 162 28.17 4.77 -1.07
N GLN A 163 29.09 5.38 -0.32
CA GLN A 163 29.26 5.16 1.12
C GLN A 163 29.33 3.66 1.50
N GLY A 164 28.64 3.26 2.56
CA GLY A 164 28.45 1.89 3.02
C GLY A 164 27.20 1.19 2.47
N ASN A 165 26.53 1.74 1.44
CA ASN A 165 25.19 1.31 1.01
C ASN A 165 25.12 -0.18 0.65
N ALA A 166 26.04 -0.65 -0.20
CA ALA A 166 26.14 -2.08 -0.54
C ALA A 166 26.38 -2.96 0.70
N SER A 167 27.30 -2.54 1.58
CA SER A 167 27.62 -3.29 2.80
C SER A 167 26.40 -3.42 3.71
N LEU A 168 25.64 -2.34 3.87
CA LEU A 168 24.42 -2.33 4.68
C LEU A 168 23.32 -3.20 4.05
N ALA A 169 22.98 -2.94 2.78
CA ALA A 169 21.93 -3.65 2.06
C ALA A 169 22.17 -5.16 2.04
N LEU A 170 23.39 -5.60 1.69
CA LEU A 170 23.71 -7.02 1.59
C LEU A 170 23.66 -7.74 2.94
N GLN A 171 24.05 -7.08 4.02
CA GLN A 171 24.01 -7.68 5.36
C GLN A 171 22.60 -7.71 5.97
N LEU A 172 21.76 -6.73 5.63
CA LEU A 172 20.37 -6.73 6.07
C LEU A 172 19.56 -7.78 5.32
N LEU A 173 19.74 -7.88 4.00
CA LEU A 173 18.95 -8.76 3.15
C LEU A 173 19.48 -10.20 3.10
N GLY A 174 20.80 -10.36 3.13
CA GLY A 174 21.48 -11.65 3.08
C GLY A 174 21.72 -12.30 4.45
N SER A 175 20.98 -11.91 5.49
CA SER A 175 21.08 -12.55 6.82
C SER A 175 20.54 -13.99 6.85
N ARG A 176 19.80 -14.37 5.81
CA ARG A 176 19.13 -15.65 5.63
C ARG A 176 19.39 -16.19 4.21
N PRO A 177 19.28 -17.51 3.97
CA PRO A 177 19.56 -18.10 2.66
C PRO A 177 18.53 -17.74 1.59
N HIS A 178 17.30 -17.40 1.97
CA HIS A 178 16.24 -17.00 1.02
C HIS A 178 15.85 -15.53 1.22
N LEU A 179 15.80 -14.77 0.13
CA LEU A 179 15.24 -13.43 0.08
C LEU A 179 13.94 -13.44 -0.75
N VAL A 180 12.86 -12.99 -0.13
CA VAL A 180 11.58 -12.77 -0.82
C VAL A 180 11.31 -11.29 -0.89
N TRP A 181 11.27 -10.75 -2.10
CA TRP A 181 11.00 -9.35 -2.35
C TRP A 181 9.53 -9.17 -2.71
N TYR A 182 8.73 -8.75 -1.75
CA TYR A 182 7.32 -8.43 -1.97
C TYR A 182 7.17 -7.00 -2.49
N LEU A 183 6.61 -6.88 -3.71
CA LEU A 183 6.22 -5.64 -4.36
C LEU A 183 4.68 -5.56 -4.36
N PRO A 184 4.06 -4.91 -3.37
CA PRO A 184 2.62 -4.68 -3.37
C PRO A 184 2.20 -3.97 -4.65
N THR A 185 1.16 -4.47 -5.30
CA THR A 185 0.54 -3.81 -6.45
C THR A 185 -0.91 -3.49 -6.13
N LEU A 186 -1.44 -2.40 -6.67
CA LEU A 186 -2.86 -2.05 -6.53
C LEU A 186 -3.80 -3.09 -7.16
N ALA A 187 -3.26 -3.98 -8.00
CA ALA A 187 -3.97 -5.07 -8.65
C ALA A 187 -3.98 -6.36 -7.84
N ASP A 188 -3.38 -6.38 -6.64
CA ASP A 188 -3.36 -7.58 -5.82
C ASP A 188 -4.78 -7.96 -5.37
N ALA A 189 -5.30 -9.04 -5.94
CA ALA A 189 -6.66 -9.52 -5.78
C ALA A 189 -6.95 -10.03 -4.35
N SER A 190 -5.94 -10.11 -3.48
CA SER A 190 -6.10 -10.36 -2.04
C SER A 190 -6.97 -9.30 -1.33
N ALA A 191 -7.12 -8.10 -1.92
CA ALA A 191 -8.07 -7.09 -1.45
C ALA A 191 -9.55 -7.43 -1.77
N ALA A 192 -9.82 -8.35 -2.70
CA ALA A 192 -11.17 -8.69 -3.14
C ALA A 192 -11.80 -9.87 -2.39
N SER A 193 -11.03 -10.63 -1.60
CA SER A 193 -11.46 -11.94 -1.07
C SER A 193 -11.92 -11.97 0.39
N GLU A 194 -11.71 -10.94 1.22
CA GLU A 194 -12.08 -11.02 2.66
C GLU A 194 -12.95 -9.87 3.22
N ASP A 195 -13.15 -8.77 2.51
CA ASP A 195 -14.19 -7.79 2.86
C ASP A 195 -15.46 -8.09 2.06
N GLY A 196 -16.39 -8.79 2.71
CA GLY A 196 -17.73 -9.02 2.16
C GLY A 196 -18.35 -7.72 1.66
N ARG A 197 -18.40 -7.56 0.33
CA ARG A 197 -19.19 -6.55 -0.40
C ARG A 197 -19.31 -5.20 0.33
N ARG A 198 -18.27 -4.36 0.32
CA ARG A 198 -18.57 -2.93 0.15
C ARG A 198 -19.19 -2.79 -1.23
N SER A 199 -20.52 -2.82 -1.25
CA SER A 199 -21.27 -2.64 -2.48
C SER A 199 -20.92 -1.28 -3.06
N PHE A 200 -20.98 -1.12 -4.39
CA PHE A 200 -20.77 0.16 -5.07
C PHE A 200 -21.53 1.33 -4.40
N PHE A 201 -22.65 1.04 -3.74
CA PHE A 201 -23.46 1.98 -2.96
C PHE A 201 -22.78 2.56 -1.70
N ASP A 202 -21.78 1.91 -1.10
CA ASP A 202 -21.03 2.44 0.06
C ASP A 202 -20.01 3.52 -0.34
N LEU A 203 -19.64 3.58 -1.63
CA LEU A 203 -18.76 4.61 -2.16
C LEU A 203 -19.51 5.88 -2.57
N ILE A 204 -20.86 5.84 -2.53
CA ILE A 204 -21.71 6.98 -2.84
C ILE A 204 -21.92 7.77 -1.53
N PRO A 205 -21.50 9.06 -1.44
CA PRO A 205 -21.78 9.89 -0.29
C PRO A 205 -23.28 9.88 0.04
N SER A 206 -23.65 9.76 1.31
CA SER A 206 -25.05 9.60 1.75
C SER A 206 -26.02 10.67 1.23
N GLY A 207 -25.52 11.85 0.87
CA GLY A 207 -26.29 12.93 0.24
C GLY A 207 -26.78 12.63 -1.19
N TRP A 208 -26.16 11.70 -1.92
CA TRP A 208 -26.53 11.40 -3.30
C TRP A 208 -27.86 10.62 -3.41
N LEU A 209 -28.19 9.82 -2.39
CA LEU A 209 -29.50 9.16 -2.28
C LEU A 209 -30.64 10.20 -2.31
N TRP A 210 -30.47 11.32 -1.61
CA TRP A 210 -31.43 12.43 -1.65
C TRP A 210 -31.51 13.09 -3.02
N GLY A 211 -30.38 13.25 -3.71
CA GLY A 211 -30.35 13.77 -5.09
C GLY A 211 -31.10 12.87 -6.08
N THR A 212 -30.89 11.56 -6.01
CA THR A 212 -31.59 10.60 -6.88
C THR A 212 -33.09 10.53 -6.59
N LEU A 213 -33.50 10.65 -5.32
CA LEU A 213 -34.90 10.71 -4.91
C LEU A 213 -35.59 11.98 -5.46
N GLN A 214 -34.92 13.13 -5.39
CA GLN A 214 -35.43 14.38 -5.97
C GLN A 214 -35.60 14.29 -7.49
N LEU A 215 -34.62 13.72 -8.19
CA LEU A 215 -34.68 13.46 -9.63
C LEU A 215 -35.85 12.54 -10.00
N PHE A 216 -36.05 11.47 -9.22
CA PHE A 216 -37.16 10.55 -9.40
C PHE A 216 -38.52 11.25 -9.24
N ILE A 217 -38.69 12.06 -8.20
CA ILE A 217 -39.91 12.85 -7.98
C ILE A 217 -40.14 13.83 -9.13
N ALA A 218 -39.10 14.54 -9.56
CA ALA A 218 -39.20 15.47 -10.68
C ALA A 218 -39.60 14.76 -11.99
N ALA A 219 -39.03 13.60 -12.27
CA ALA A 219 -39.38 12.78 -13.42
C ALA A 219 -40.83 12.28 -13.35
N ALA A 220 -41.29 11.83 -12.17
CA ALA A 220 -42.67 11.39 -11.96
C ALA A 220 -43.67 12.54 -12.17
N LEU A 221 -43.37 13.74 -11.65
CA LEU A 221 -44.19 14.94 -11.87
C LEU A 221 -44.22 15.34 -13.34
N ALA A 222 -43.08 15.29 -14.03
CA ALA A 222 -42.99 15.56 -15.47
C ALA A 222 -43.80 14.54 -16.29
N ALA A 223 -43.73 13.26 -15.93
CA ALA A 223 -44.52 12.19 -16.56
C ALA A 223 -46.02 12.40 -16.33
N LEU A 224 -46.45 12.75 -15.11
CA LEU A 224 -47.85 13.07 -14.77
C LEU A 224 -48.35 14.30 -15.52
N TRP A 225 -47.54 15.36 -15.62
CA TRP A 225 -47.86 16.55 -16.38
C TRP A 225 -48.03 16.22 -17.87
N ARG A 226 -47.13 15.40 -18.43
CA ARG A 226 -47.17 15.02 -19.84
C ARG A 226 -48.27 13.99 -20.16
N ALA A 227 -48.64 13.16 -19.20
CA ALA A 227 -49.77 12.22 -19.30
C ALA A 227 -51.13 12.95 -19.24
N ARG A 228 -51.20 14.14 -18.63
CA ARG A 228 -52.37 15.01 -18.65
C ARG A 228 -52.49 15.75 -20.00
N ARG A 229 -52.66 15.01 -21.10
CA ARG A 229 -53.16 15.59 -22.36
C ARG A 229 -54.63 15.98 -22.18
N LEU A 230 -54.89 17.29 -22.07
CA LEU A 230 -56.20 17.89 -22.31
C LEU A 230 -56.23 18.41 -23.75
N GLY A 231 -57.07 17.82 -24.59
CA GLY A 231 -57.35 18.34 -25.93
C GLY A 231 -58.35 17.45 -26.66
N PRO A 232 -59.63 17.84 -26.75
CA PRO A 232 -60.57 17.18 -27.64
C PRO A 232 -60.07 17.36 -29.08
N LEU A 233 -60.09 16.28 -29.87
CA LEU A 233 -60.07 16.41 -31.32
C LEU A 233 -61.37 17.13 -31.69
N VAL A 234 -61.27 18.41 -32.04
CA VAL A 234 -62.39 19.20 -32.56
C VAL A 234 -62.96 18.43 -33.76
N PRO A 235 -64.20 17.92 -33.71
CA PRO A 235 -64.83 17.38 -34.90
C PRO A 235 -65.22 18.57 -35.76
N GLU A 236 -64.37 18.88 -36.75
CA GLU A 236 -64.66 19.88 -37.76
C GLU A 236 -65.87 19.40 -38.58
N LYS A 237 -67.02 20.08 -38.46
CA LYS A 237 -68.18 19.82 -39.32
C LYS A 237 -67.90 20.42 -40.69
N LEU A 238 -67.53 19.59 -41.64
CA LEU A 238 -67.59 19.94 -43.06
C LEU A 238 -69.06 20.14 -43.47
N PRO A 239 -69.47 21.34 -43.95
CA PRO A 239 -70.80 21.53 -44.47
C PRO A 239 -70.85 20.97 -45.90
N VAL A 240 -71.40 19.77 -46.05
CA VAL A 240 -71.85 19.25 -47.35
C VAL A 240 -73.32 19.63 -47.50
N ALA A 241 -73.58 20.71 -48.25
CA ALA A 241 -74.91 21.04 -48.73
C ALA A 241 -75.16 20.29 -50.04
N ILE A 242 -75.80 19.11 -49.97
CA ILE A 242 -76.38 18.48 -51.16
C ILE A 242 -77.78 19.06 -51.32
N ARG A 243 -78.01 19.80 -52.40
CA ARG A 243 -79.37 20.11 -52.85
C ARG A 243 -79.97 18.85 -53.44
N ALA A 244 -81.04 18.35 -52.81
CA ALA A 244 -81.92 17.37 -53.42
C ALA A 244 -83.25 18.08 -53.73
N SER A 245 -83.43 18.51 -54.98
CA SER A 245 -84.73 18.72 -55.64
C SER A 245 -84.55 19.41 -56.99
N GLU A 246 -84.13 18.66 -58.01
CA GLU A 246 -84.73 18.81 -59.34
C GLU A 246 -85.37 17.46 -59.67
N THR A 247 -86.70 17.40 -59.48
CA THR A 247 -87.57 16.44 -60.15
C THR A 247 -88.74 17.23 -60.70
N VAL A 248 -88.91 17.05 -62.02
CA VAL A 248 -89.96 17.50 -62.95
C VAL A 248 -89.77 18.89 -63.55
#